data_AF-A0A1E8CSL8-F1
#
_entry.id   AF-A0A1E8CSL8-F1
#
_cell.length_a   1.000
_cell.length_b   1.000
_cell.length_c   1.000
_cell.angle_alpha   90.00
_cell.angle_beta   90.00
_cell.angle_gamma   90.00
#
_symmetry.space_group_name_H-M   'P 1'
#
loop_
_entity.id
_entity.type
_entity.pdbx_description
1 polymer ?
#
loop_
_entity_poly.entity_id
_entity_poly.type
_entity_poly.pdbx_seq_one_letter_code
_entity_poly.pdbx_strand_id
1 'polypeptide(L)'
;MTATATNPTGTTATTGDVDDTASVTARVVAALGTVRDPELDESITTLKFVASCTVDERGTAQVRLRLPTYFCAPNFAYLMVADAHDAVSGVDGVSRASVVLDDHFASDAINAGVAARAGFVASFEGEAVDELDTLRADFVRRAVLAGTDRVCRPMLAAGTPASAFAGMTLGDAPHTPDRERLRQRRAELGLPSGDDSPLVVDAVTGERVVDTDLPMHLNRSRLTRVSAEANSGVCRGLLRDRYPETATISSPDSTHTEAAS
;
A
#
# COMPACT_ATOMS: atom_id res chain seq x y z
N MET A 1 -35.55 -40.96 -43.36
CA MET A 1 -35.99 -39.92 -42.42
C MET A 1 -34.78 -39.54 -41.58
N THR A 2 -34.35 -38.30 -41.76
CA THR A 2 -33.03 -37.75 -41.42
C THR A 2 -32.94 -37.43 -39.93
N ALA A 3 -31.90 -37.95 -39.25
CA ALA A 3 -31.57 -37.58 -37.88
C ALA A 3 -30.58 -36.39 -37.91
N THR A 4 -31.02 -35.26 -37.36
CA THR A 4 -30.23 -34.04 -37.20
C THR A 4 -29.36 -34.18 -35.95
N ALA A 5 -28.04 -34.20 -36.13
CA ALA A 5 -27.07 -34.12 -35.03
C ALA A 5 -26.64 -32.67 -34.82
N THR A 6 -26.99 -32.12 -33.66
CA THR A 6 -26.56 -30.82 -33.14
C THR A 6 -25.09 -30.91 -32.71
N ASN A 7 -24.23 -30.07 -33.28
CA ASN A 7 -22.87 -29.86 -32.78
C ASN A 7 -22.91 -28.90 -31.57
N PRO A 8 -22.25 -29.20 -30.44
CA PRO A 8 -22.00 -28.21 -29.41
C PRO A 8 -20.77 -27.39 -29.77
N THR A 9 -20.92 -26.07 -29.77
CA THR A 9 -19.83 -25.09 -29.90
C THR A 9 -18.95 -25.18 -28.66
N GLY A 10 -17.81 -25.86 -28.77
CA GLY A 10 -16.75 -25.81 -27.79
C GLY A 10 -15.97 -24.51 -27.94
N THR A 11 -16.11 -23.59 -26.99
CA THR A 11 -15.22 -22.45 -26.83
C THR A 11 -13.89 -22.97 -26.29
N THR A 12 -12.93 -23.23 -27.16
CA THR A 12 -11.54 -23.48 -26.76
C THR A 12 -10.88 -22.14 -26.48
N ALA A 13 -10.76 -21.77 -25.21
CA ALA A 13 -9.86 -20.71 -24.79
C ALA A 13 -8.44 -21.07 -25.26
N THR A 14 -7.83 -20.19 -26.05
CA THR A 14 -6.53 -20.44 -26.67
C THR A 14 -5.44 -20.09 -25.65
N THR A 15 -4.38 -20.89 -25.56
CA THR A 15 -3.30 -20.78 -24.57
C THR A 15 -2.68 -19.38 -24.43
N GLY A 16 -2.81 -18.52 -25.45
CA GLY A 16 -2.35 -17.12 -25.41
C GLY A 16 -3.18 -16.17 -24.53
N ASP A 17 -4.50 -16.37 -24.39
CA ASP A 17 -5.36 -15.52 -23.54
C ASP A 17 -5.09 -15.74 -22.04
N VAL A 18 -4.77 -16.99 -21.68
CA VAL A 18 -4.47 -17.38 -20.29
C VAL A 18 -3.12 -16.80 -19.86
N ASP A 19 -2.13 -16.79 -20.75
CA ASP A 19 -0.80 -16.24 -20.48
C ASP A 19 -0.83 -14.71 -20.35
N ASP A 20 -1.65 -14.02 -21.16
CA ASP A 20 -1.85 -12.58 -21.04
C ASP A 20 -2.63 -12.21 -19.76
N THR A 21 -3.67 -12.97 -19.41
CA THR A 21 -4.42 -12.75 -18.16
C THR A 21 -3.55 -12.96 -16.92
N ALA A 22 -2.68 -13.99 -16.92
CA ALA A 22 -1.73 -14.23 -15.85
C ALA A 22 -0.72 -13.07 -15.73
N SER A 23 -0.24 -12.57 -16.86
CA SER A 23 0.65 -11.40 -16.95
C SER A 23 -0.02 -10.12 -16.40
N VAL A 24 -1.28 -9.86 -16.77
CA VAL A 24 -2.06 -8.72 -16.25
C VAL A 24 -2.28 -8.87 -14.74
N THR A 25 -2.65 -10.07 -14.27
CA THR A 25 -2.86 -10.33 -12.83
C THR A 25 -1.60 -10.03 -12.02
N ALA A 26 -0.42 -10.42 -12.50
CA ALA A 26 0.85 -10.11 -11.86
C ALA A 26 1.10 -8.60 -11.78
N ARG A 27 0.79 -7.84 -12.85
CA ARG A 27 0.87 -6.37 -12.84
C ARG A 27 -0.11 -5.73 -11.86
N VAL A 28 -1.33 -6.24 -11.77
CA VAL A 28 -2.33 -5.76 -10.79
C VAL A 28 -1.85 -6.00 -9.36
N VAL A 29 -1.31 -7.19 -9.05
CA VAL A 29 -0.73 -7.49 -7.73
C VAL A 29 0.44 -6.56 -7.42
N ALA A 30 1.31 -6.28 -8.40
CA ALA A 30 2.40 -5.32 -8.24
C ALA A 30 1.89 -3.90 -7.97
N ALA A 31 0.83 -3.46 -8.67
CA ALA A 31 0.19 -2.16 -8.45
C ALA A 31 -0.43 -2.05 -7.05
N LEU A 32 -1.13 -3.08 -6.58
CA LEU A 32 -1.62 -3.16 -5.20
C LEU A 32 -0.47 -3.11 -4.17
N GLY A 33 0.72 -3.60 -4.54
CA GLY A 33 1.95 -3.47 -3.76
C GLY A 33 2.38 -2.02 -3.50
N THR A 34 1.94 -1.07 -4.34
CA THR A 34 2.24 0.37 -4.18
C THR A 34 1.27 1.08 -3.24
N VAL A 35 0.08 0.51 -3.03
CA VAL A 35 -0.96 1.07 -2.16
C VAL A 35 -0.60 0.82 -0.72
N ARG A 36 -0.71 1.86 0.12
CA ARG A 36 -0.29 1.82 1.52
C ARG A 36 -1.44 2.07 2.46
N ASP A 37 -1.35 1.45 3.63
CA ASP A 37 -2.08 1.95 4.78
C ASP A 37 -1.52 3.33 5.15
N PRO A 38 -2.37 4.37 5.24
CA PRO A 38 -1.92 5.74 5.43
C PRO A 38 -1.30 5.96 6.83
N GLU A 39 -1.74 5.24 7.85
CA GLU A 39 -1.19 5.37 9.20
C GLU A 39 0.16 4.66 9.35
N LEU A 40 0.27 3.47 8.75
CA LEU A 40 1.40 2.57 8.94
C LEU A 40 2.53 2.80 7.93
N ASP A 41 2.26 3.47 6.82
CA ASP A 41 3.16 3.60 5.66
C ASP A 41 3.70 2.25 5.17
N GLU A 42 2.86 1.21 5.24
CA GLU A 42 3.17 -0.16 4.82
C GLU A 42 2.18 -0.62 3.75
N SER A 43 2.63 -1.42 2.79
CA SER A 43 1.76 -1.84 1.69
C SER A 43 0.61 -2.70 2.20
N ILE A 44 -0.60 -2.48 1.66
CA ILE A 44 -1.78 -3.31 1.94
C ILE A 44 -1.54 -4.79 1.63
N THR A 45 -0.63 -5.12 0.70
CA THR A 45 -0.22 -6.50 0.38
C THR A 45 0.68 -7.11 1.46
N THR A 46 1.57 -6.30 2.04
CA THR A 46 2.47 -6.73 3.13
C THR A 46 1.69 -6.91 4.43
N LEU A 47 0.71 -6.03 4.67
CA LEU A 47 -0.24 -6.10 5.77
C LEU A 47 -1.31 -7.20 5.59
N LYS A 48 -1.35 -7.85 4.42
CA LYS A 48 -2.30 -8.93 4.08
C LYS A 48 -3.76 -8.48 4.00
N PHE A 49 -4.01 -7.20 3.73
CA PHE A 49 -5.36 -6.65 3.58
C PHE A 49 -6.00 -7.04 2.25
N VAL A 50 -5.23 -7.44 1.23
CA VAL A 50 -5.77 -7.98 -0.02
C VAL A 50 -6.22 -9.43 0.20
N ALA A 51 -7.53 -9.64 0.24
CA ALA A 51 -8.13 -10.96 0.45
C ALA A 51 -8.21 -11.78 -0.84
N SER A 52 -8.50 -11.14 -1.96
CA SER A 52 -8.44 -11.77 -3.29
C SER A 52 -8.19 -10.74 -4.38
N CYS A 53 -7.60 -11.21 -5.49
CA CYS A 53 -7.37 -10.44 -6.70
C CYS A 53 -7.52 -11.38 -7.90
N THR A 54 -8.47 -11.11 -8.77
CA THR A 54 -8.69 -11.87 -10.02
C THR A 54 -8.78 -10.91 -11.19
N VAL A 55 -8.33 -11.36 -12.36
CA VAL A 55 -8.53 -10.66 -13.63
C VAL A 55 -9.13 -11.65 -14.61
N ASP A 56 -10.20 -11.26 -15.30
CA ASP A 56 -10.79 -12.07 -16.37
C ASP A 56 -10.18 -11.78 -17.74
N GLU A 57 -10.51 -12.59 -18.73
CA GLU A 57 -10.03 -12.47 -20.13
C GLU A 57 -10.39 -11.12 -20.79
N ARG A 58 -11.36 -10.39 -20.24
CA ARG A 58 -11.77 -9.06 -20.73
C ARG A 58 -10.98 -7.93 -20.08
N GLY A 59 -10.04 -8.24 -19.19
CA GLY A 59 -9.29 -7.26 -18.41
C GLY A 59 -10.13 -6.67 -17.26
N THR A 60 -11.21 -7.32 -16.84
CA THR A 60 -11.95 -6.88 -15.65
C THR A 60 -11.21 -7.39 -14.41
N ALA A 61 -10.68 -6.47 -13.60
CA ALA A 61 -10.03 -6.77 -12.34
C ALA A 61 -11.03 -6.71 -11.17
N GLN A 62 -11.08 -7.75 -10.33
CA GLN A 62 -11.85 -7.77 -9.08
C GLN A 62 -10.89 -7.94 -7.91
N VAL A 63 -10.93 -6.98 -6.99
CA VAL A 63 -10.09 -6.96 -5.78
C VAL A 63 -10.99 -6.89 -4.56
N ARG A 64 -10.72 -7.73 -3.58
CA ARG A 64 -11.40 -7.75 -2.27
C ARG A 64 -10.40 -7.34 -1.20
N LEU A 65 -10.74 -6.32 -0.43
CA LEU A 65 -9.94 -5.85 0.70
C LEU A 65 -10.64 -6.23 2.01
N ARG A 66 -9.85 -6.53 3.04
CA ARG A 66 -10.29 -6.82 4.41
C ARG A 66 -9.43 -6.06 5.40
N LEU A 67 -10.07 -5.55 6.46
CA LEU A 67 -9.39 -4.78 7.49
C LEU A 67 -9.37 -5.51 8.85
N PRO A 68 -8.37 -5.24 9.69
CA PRO A 68 -8.18 -5.96 10.96
C PRO A 68 -9.36 -5.88 11.92
N THR A 69 -10.13 -4.80 11.88
CA THR A 69 -11.28 -4.59 12.77
C THR A 69 -12.49 -4.06 12.02
N TYR A 70 -13.69 -4.37 12.52
CA TYR A 70 -14.95 -3.95 11.90
C TYR A 70 -15.13 -2.42 11.92
N PHE A 71 -14.50 -1.76 12.91
CA PHE A 71 -14.57 -0.33 13.18
C PHE A 71 -13.24 0.39 12.89
N CYS A 72 -12.46 -0.09 11.92
CA CYS A 72 -11.35 0.70 11.40
C CYS A 72 -11.85 2.09 10.98
N ALA A 73 -11.00 3.11 11.03
CA ALA A 73 -11.46 4.47 10.75
C ALA A 73 -11.95 4.57 9.29
N PRO A 74 -13.18 5.07 9.04
CA PRO A 74 -13.80 5.03 7.71
C PRO A 74 -13.04 5.88 6.69
N ASN A 75 -12.44 6.99 7.13
CA ASN A 75 -11.53 7.81 6.32
C ASN A 75 -10.29 7.02 5.87
N PHE A 76 -9.66 6.23 6.73
CA PHE A 76 -8.45 5.46 6.36
C PHE A 76 -8.81 4.33 5.41
N ALA A 77 -9.92 3.63 5.71
CA ALA A 77 -10.47 2.60 4.85
C ALA A 77 -10.81 3.16 3.45
N TYR A 78 -11.45 4.33 3.38
CA TYR A 78 -11.77 5.00 2.13
C TYR A 78 -10.50 5.31 1.32
N LEU A 79 -9.47 5.91 1.93
CA LEU A 79 -8.20 6.21 1.25
C LEU A 79 -7.59 4.94 0.64
N MET A 80 -7.53 3.84 1.40
CA MET A 80 -6.98 2.58 0.90
C MET A 80 -7.79 1.97 -0.25
N VAL A 81 -9.13 2.02 -0.18
CA VAL A 81 -10.00 1.48 -1.24
C VAL A 81 -9.90 2.35 -2.50
N ALA A 82 -9.90 3.68 -2.35
CA ALA A 82 -9.74 4.62 -3.45
C ALA A 82 -8.36 4.50 -4.12
N ASP A 83 -7.28 4.45 -3.33
CA ASP A 83 -5.92 4.28 -3.84
C ASP A 83 -5.75 2.92 -4.53
N ALA A 84 -6.34 1.86 -3.99
CA ALA A 84 -6.36 0.56 -4.66
C ALA A 84 -7.13 0.60 -5.98
N HIS A 85 -8.28 1.27 -6.02
CA HIS A 85 -9.05 1.43 -7.25
C HIS A 85 -8.24 2.18 -8.32
N ASP A 86 -7.61 3.30 -7.97
CA ASP A 86 -6.80 4.07 -8.91
C ASP A 86 -5.55 3.33 -9.37
N ALA A 87 -4.83 2.66 -8.45
CA ALA A 87 -3.66 1.86 -8.79
C ALA A 87 -4.00 0.70 -9.75
N VAL A 88 -5.10 -0.02 -9.50
CA VAL A 88 -5.54 -1.13 -10.35
C VAL A 88 -6.06 -0.63 -11.70
N SER A 89 -6.82 0.48 -11.71
CA SER A 89 -7.35 1.07 -12.94
C SER A 89 -6.27 1.60 -13.87
N GLY A 90 -5.10 1.98 -13.33
CA GLY A 90 -3.96 2.47 -14.11
C GLY A 90 -3.08 1.37 -14.74
N VAL A 91 -3.40 0.08 -14.53
CA VAL A 91 -2.60 -1.03 -15.06
C VAL A 91 -2.93 -1.30 -16.53
N ASP A 92 -1.90 -1.32 -17.37
CA ASP A 92 -2.03 -1.73 -18.78
C ASP A 92 -2.62 -3.15 -18.87
N GLY A 93 -3.74 -3.26 -19.61
CA GLY A 93 -4.52 -4.49 -19.76
C GLY A 93 -5.74 -4.59 -18.83
N VAL A 94 -5.91 -3.66 -17.88
CA VAL A 94 -7.16 -3.55 -17.11
C VAL A 94 -8.14 -2.64 -17.85
N SER A 95 -9.29 -3.19 -18.23
CA SER A 95 -10.38 -2.44 -18.88
C SER A 95 -11.37 -1.88 -17.87
N ARG A 96 -11.51 -2.55 -16.72
CA ARG A 96 -12.40 -2.14 -15.62
C ARG A 96 -11.87 -2.69 -14.30
N ALA A 97 -11.82 -1.84 -13.27
CA ALA A 97 -11.50 -2.24 -11.91
C ALA A 97 -12.76 -2.28 -11.03
N SER A 98 -12.82 -3.24 -10.12
CA SER A 98 -13.80 -3.30 -9.03
C SER A 98 -13.06 -3.64 -7.74
N VAL A 99 -12.98 -2.67 -6.83
CA VAL A 99 -12.39 -2.85 -5.51
C VAL A 99 -13.50 -2.80 -4.46
N VAL A 100 -13.60 -3.85 -3.65
CA VAL A 100 -14.65 -4.00 -2.64
C VAL A 100 -14.02 -4.23 -1.27
N LEU A 101 -14.39 -3.41 -0.31
CA LEU A 101 -14.08 -3.59 1.10
C LEU A 101 -15.11 -4.49 1.76
N ASP A 102 -14.64 -5.59 2.33
CA ASP A 102 -15.46 -6.57 3.02
C ASP A 102 -15.57 -6.28 4.51
N ASP A 103 -16.77 -6.55 5.04
CA ASP A 103 -16.99 -6.72 6.49
C ASP A 103 -16.47 -5.53 7.31
N HIS A 104 -16.81 -4.32 6.87
CA HIS A 104 -16.57 -3.07 7.58
C HIS A 104 -17.91 -2.36 7.82
N PHE A 105 -18.05 -1.65 8.94
CA PHE A 105 -19.32 -0.99 9.28
C PHE A 105 -19.78 0.03 8.23
N ALA A 106 -18.82 0.64 7.53
CA ALA A 106 -19.05 1.60 6.46
C ALA A 106 -18.77 1.03 5.05
N SER A 107 -18.70 -0.30 4.88
CA SER A 107 -18.38 -0.93 3.58
C SER A 107 -19.29 -0.42 2.46
N ASP A 108 -20.60 -0.35 2.69
CA ASP A 108 -21.56 0.04 1.64
C ASP A 108 -21.32 1.47 1.14
N ALA A 109 -21.16 2.43 2.07
CA ALA A 109 -20.86 3.82 1.76
C ALA A 109 -19.52 3.98 1.04
N ILE A 110 -18.47 3.33 1.54
CA ILE A 110 -17.11 3.38 0.94
C ILE A 110 -17.13 2.79 -0.47
N ASN A 111 -17.70 1.58 -0.64
CA ASN A 111 -17.71 0.87 -1.91
C ASN A 111 -18.51 1.63 -2.97
N ALA A 112 -19.70 2.13 -2.61
CA ALA A 112 -20.53 2.93 -3.52
C ALA A 112 -19.82 4.24 -3.88
N GLY A 113 -19.24 4.92 -2.89
CA GLY A 113 -18.53 6.19 -3.05
C GLY A 113 -17.32 6.10 -3.98
N VAL A 114 -16.46 5.10 -3.78
CA VAL A 114 -15.29 4.87 -4.62
C VAL A 114 -15.69 4.44 -6.03
N ALA A 115 -16.64 3.52 -6.17
CA ALA A 115 -17.12 3.09 -7.49
C ALA A 115 -17.73 4.23 -8.31
N ALA A 116 -18.39 5.19 -7.65
CA ALA A 116 -18.94 6.38 -8.28
C ALA A 116 -17.92 7.53 -8.45
N ARG A 117 -16.70 7.40 -7.91
CA ARG A 117 -15.70 8.47 -7.78
C ARG A 117 -16.31 9.74 -7.15
N ALA A 118 -17.14 9.56 -6.13
CA ALA A 118 -17.95 10.64 -5.55
C ALA A 118 -17.17 11.59 -4.61
N GLY A 119 -16.00 11.18 -4.12
CA GLY A 119 -15.29 11.88 -3.03
C GLY A 119 -15.79 11.45 -1.66
N PHE A 120 -15.03 11.76 -0.60
CA PHE A 120 -15.35 11.30 0.75
C PHE A 120 -16.58 11.99 1.32
N VAL A 121 -16.72 13.30 1.09
CA VAL A 121 -17.85 14.09 1.62
C VAL A 121 -19.18 13.60 1.06
N ALA A 122 -19.24 13.37 -0.26
CA ALA A 122 -20.45 12.85 -0.90
C ALA A 122 -20.75 11.40 -0.50
N SER A 123 -19.73 10.60 -0.16
CA SER A 123 -19.92 9.21 0.28
C SER A 123 -20.49 9.10 1.70
N PHE A 124 -20.27 10.13 2.51
CA PHE A 124 -20.68 10.21 3.92
C PHE A 124 -21.51 11.48 4.17
N GLU A 125 -22.52 11.70 3.33
CA GLU A 125 -23.39 12.87 3.40
C GLU A 125 -23.99 13.04 4.81
N GLY A 126 -23.82 14.24 5.39
CA GLY A 126 -24.30 14.55 6.74
C GLY A 126 -23.36 14.13 7.88
N GLU A 127 -22.31 13.36 7.59
CA GLU A 127 -21.29 12.95 8.57
C GLU A 127 -19.92 13.59 8.29
N ALA A 128 -19.53 13.67 7.02
CA ALA A 128 -18.27 14.27 6.59
C ALA A 128 -18.44 15.75 6.22
N VAL A 129 -17.51 16.58 6.70
CA VAL A 129 -17.50 18.04 6.48
C VAL A 129 -16.43 18.46 5.47
N ASP A 130 -15.31 17.75 5.43
CA ASP A 130 -14.16 18.05 4.57
C ASP A 130 -13.67 16.79 3.83
N GLU A 131 -13.02 17.01 2.69
CA GLU A 131 -12.28 15.98 1.97
C GLU A 131 -10.97 15.61 2.68
N LEU A 132 -10.34 14.51 2.24
CA LEU A 132 -9.26 13.87 2.98
C LEU A 132 -7.84 14.38 2.63
N ASP A 133 -7.69 15.44 1.85
CA ASP A 133 -6.39 15.94 1.38
C ASP A 133 -5.45 16.32 2.54
N THR A 134 -5.96 17.08 3.52
CA THR A 134 -5.18 17.49 4.70
C THR A 134 -4.76 16.29 5.53
N LEU A 135 -5.69 15.35 5.73
CA LEU A 135 -5.43 14.12 6.47
C LEU A 135 -4.36 13.27 5.76
N ARG A 136 -4.45 13.13 4.44
CA ARG A 136 -3.45 12.45 3.62
C ARG A 136 -2.08 13.10 3.78
N ALA A 137 -2.01 14.44 3.71
CA ALA A 137 -0.76 15.16 3.92
C ALA A 137 -0.17 14.89 5.32
N ASP A 138 -0.97 14.88 6.37
CA ASP A 138 -0.51 14.57 7.74
C ASP A 138 0.07 13.15 7.86
N PHE A 139 -0.55 12.18 7.20
CA PHE A 139 -0.01 10.82 7.13
C PHE A 139 1.33 10.74 6.41
N VAL A 140 1.45 11.41 5.26
CA VAL A 140 2.73 11.46 4.53
C VAL A 140 3.81 12.17 5.37
N ARG A 141 3.46 13.22 6.14
CA ARG A 141 4.40 13.87 7.08
C ARG A 141 4.91 12.90 8.14
N ARG A 142 4.03 12.06 8.71
CA ARG A 142 4.42 11.00 9.65
C ARG A 142 5.30 9.95 8.98
N ALA A 143 5.00 9.58 7.73
CA ALA A 143 5.82 8.67 6.95
C ALA A 143 7.24 9.24 6.69
N VAL A 144 7.36 10.54 6.41
CA VAL A 144 8.67 11.22 6.29
C VAL A 144 9.46 11.15 7.60
N LEU A 145 8.82 11.38 8.76
CA LEU A 145 9.47 11.23 10.06
C LEU A 145 9.93 9.78 10.32
N ALA A 146 9.05 8.81 10.14
CA ALA A 146 9.39 7.39 10.32
C ALA A 146 10.51 6.95 9.35
N GLY A 147 10.44 7.37 8.08
CA GLY A 147 11.44 7.11 7.06
C GLY A 147 12.80 7.73 7.37
N THR A 148 12.82 8.90 8.00
CA THR A 148 14.05 9.54 8.48
C THR A 148 14.77 8.65 9.50
N ASP A 149 14.06 8.04 10.46
CA ASP A 149 14.68 7.09 11.39
C ASP A 149 15.14 5.80 10.69
N ARG A 150 14.37 5.28 9.72
CA ARG A 150 14.78 4.09 8.95
C ARG A 150 16.12 4.29 8.23
N VAL A 151 16.35 5.49 7.70
CA VAL A 151 17.62 5.84 7.03
C VAL A 151 18.73 6.13 8.03
N CYS A 152 18.48 6.92 9.07
CA CYS A 152 19.52 7.37 10.01
C CYS A 152 19.94 6.28 11.01
N ARG A 153 19.02 5.40 11.44
CA ARG A 153 19.28 4.40 12.49
C ARG A 153 20.42 3.42 12.14
N PRO A 154 20.48 2.83 10.93
CA PRO A 154 21.61 1.98 10.55
C PRO A 154 22.95 2.74 10.53
N MET A 155 22.94 4.02 10.15
CA MET A 155 24.14 4.87 10.12
C MET A 155 24.64 5.19 11.54
N LEU A 156 23.72 5.48 12.47
CA LEU A 156 24.02 5.60 13.91
C LEU A 156 24.62 4.30 14.45
N ALA A 157 24.02 3.15 14.12
CA ALA A 157 24.51 1.84 14.54
C ALA A 157 25.89 1.51 13.96
N ALA A 158 26.22 2.04 12.78
CA ALA A 158 27.54 1.93 12.14
C ALA A 158 28.56 2.97 12.66
N GLY A 159 28.20 3.80 13.64
CA GLY A 159 29.12 4.75 14.30
C GLY A 159 29.10 6.17 13.74
N THR A 160 28.18 6.51 12.84
CA THR A 160 28.00 7.91 12.41
C THR A 160 27.52 8.74 13.60
N PRO A 161 28.20 9.83 13.98
CA PRO A 161 27.74 10.67 15.08
C PRO A 161 26.46 11.39 14.69
N ALA A 162 25.49 11.47 15.60
CA ALA A 162 24.19 12.08 15.33
C ALA A 162 24.31 13.51 14.79
N SER A 163 25.27 14.29 15.29
CA SER A 163 25.53 15.68 14.84
C SER A 163 25.93 15.77 13.36
N ALA A 164 26.44 14.71 12.73
CA ALA A 164 26.77 14.75 11.31
C ALA A 164 25.53 14.94 10.43
N PHE A 165 24.36 14.46 10.83
CA PHE A 165 23.17 14.48 9.99
C PHE A 165 22.66 15.89 9.65
N ALA A 166 22.95 16.89 10.49
CA ALA A 166 22.64 18.28 10.18
C ALA A 166 23.43 18.82 8.99
N GLY A 167 24.59 18.25 8.65
CA GLY A 167 25.39 18.63 7.47
C GLY A 167 25.15 17.76 6.25
N MET A 168 24.66 16.52 6.44
CA MET A 168 24.49 15.56 5.36
C MET A 168 23.34 15.90 4.42
N THR A 169 23.43 15.33 3.23
CA THR A 169 22.42 15.33 2.17
C THR A 169 21.79 13.95 2.01
N LEU A 170 20.69 13.87 1.26
CA LEU A 170 20.09 12.58 0.87
C LEU A 170 21.05 11.75 0.01
N GLY A 171 21.91 12.38 -0.80
CA GLY A 171 22.91 11.72 -1.63
C GLY A 171 24.03 11.06 -0.81
N ASP A 172 24.35 11.61 0.37
CA ASP A 172 25.35 11.04 1.28
C ASP A 172 24.85 9.77 1.99
N ALA A 173 23.53 9.56 2.05
CA ALA A 173 22.95 8.38 2.69
C ALA A 173 23.04 7.13 1.77
N PRO A 174 23.29 5.94 2.34
CA PRO A 174 23.39 4.70 1.56
C PRO A 174 22.18 4.45 0.65
N HIS A 175 22.43 3.96 -0.56
CA HIS A 175 21.40 3.61 -1.54
C HIS A 175 20.60 2.39 -1.07
N THR A 176 19.51 2.65 -0.33
CA THR A 176 18.64 1.61 0.23
C THR A 176 17.18 1.84 -0.17
N PRO A 177 16.32 0.79 -0.12
CA PRO A 177 14.88 0.95 -0.34
C PRO A 177 14.21 1.95 0.61
N ASP A 178 14.70 2.07 1.85
CA ASP A 178 14.17 3.05 2.82
C ASP A 178 14.53 4.49 2.45
N ARG A 179 15.73 4.71 1.88
CA ARG A 179 16.11 6.02 1.36
C ARG A 179 15.22 6.44 0.17
N GLU A 180 14.96 5.51 -0.76
CA GLU A 180 14.11 5.80 -1.91
C GLU A 180 12.66 6.05 -1.49
N ARG A 181 12.16 5.30 -0.50
CA ARG A 181 10.85 5.56 0.10
C ARG A 181 10.76 6.93 0.74
N LEU A 182 11.78 7.33 1.51
CA LEU A 182 11.85 8.67 2.10
C LEU A 182 11.81 9.75 1.02
N ARG A 183 12.56 9.57 -0.08
CA ARG A 183 12.55 10.45 -1.25
C ARG A 183 11.16 10.57 -1.87
N GLN A 184 10.49 9.44 -2.11
CA GLN A 184 9.14 9.41 -2.65
C GLN A 184 8.14 10.15 -1.74
N ARG A 185 8.15 9.87 -0.44
CA ARG A 185 7.25 10.51 0.54
C ARG A 185 7.48 12.02 0.64
N ARG A 186 8.72 12.48 0.48
CA ARG A 186 9.02 13.92 0.39
C ARG A 186 8.46 14.54 -0.89
N ALA A 187 8.64 13.86 -2.04
CA ALA A 187 8.11 14.34 -3.31
C ALA A 187 6.58 14.48 -3.30
N GLU A 188 5.87 13.55 -2.65
CA GLU A 188 4.40 13.62 -2.47
C GLU A 188 3.94 14.89 -1.71
N LEU A 189 4.79 15.46 -0.85
CA LEU A 189 4.54 16.71 -0.12
C LEU A 189 5.17 17.95 -0.75
N GLY A 190 5.86 17.80 -1.90
CA GLY A 190 6.66 18.88 -2.49
C GLY A 190 7.89 19.29 -1.67
N LEU A 191 8.36 18.42 -0.77
CA LEU A 191 9.54 18.66 0.07
C LEU A 191 10.84 18.35 -0.70
N PRO A 192 11.99 18.95 -0.30
CA PRO A 192 13.30 18.66 -0.91
C PRO A 192 13.67 17.17 -0.89
N SER A 193 13.81 16.57 -2.07
CA SER A 193 13.95 15.13 -2.27
C SER A 193 15.11 14.71 -3.20
N GLY A 194 15.87 15.67 -3.74
CA GLY A 194 17.03 15.41 -4.60
C GLY A 194 18.29 14.98 -3.82
N ASP A 195 19.33 14.55 -4.53
CA ASP A 195 20.59 14.11 -3.90
C ASP A 195 21.23 15.22 -3.07
N ASP A 196 21.18 16.48 -3.54
CA ASP A 196 21.73 17.64 -2.82
C ASP A 196 20.81 18.15 -1.69
N SER A 197 19.64 17.55 -1.50
CA SER A 197 18.68 17.98 -0.46
C SER A 197 19.14 17.55 0.94
N PRO A 198 18.83 18.32 2.01
CA PRO A 198 19.20 17.95 3.38
C PRO A 198 18.71 16.54 3.76
N LEU A 199 19.56 15.76 4.44
CA LEU A 199 19.19 14.42 4.91
C LEU A 199 18.04 14.48 5.92
N VAL A 200 18.04 15.47 6.81
CA VAL A 200 17.01 15.67 7.82
C VAL A 200 16.33 17.01 7.59
N VAL A 201 15.02 16.97 7.35
CA VAL A 201 14.17 18.14 7.11
C VAL A 201 12.99 18.13 8.06
N ASP A 202 12.45 19.31 8.38
CA ASP A 202 11.13 19.39 8.98
C ASP A 202 10.06 18.97 7.96
N ALA A 203 9.15 18.07 8.36
CA ALA A 203 8.16 17.50 7.46
C ALA A 203 7.02 18.49 7.09
N VAL A 204 6.94 19.64 7.76
CA VAL A 204 5.98 20.69 7.46
C VAL A 204 6.62 21.76 6.58
N THR A 205 7.79 22.28 6.97
CA THR A 205 8.42 23.41 6.25
C THR A 205 9.37 22.98 5.14
N GLY A 206 9.91 21.77 5.19
CA GLY A 206 10.96 21.30 4.28
C GLY A 206 12.35 21.87 4.58
N GLU A 207 12.47 22.72 5.60
CA GLU A 207 13.74 23.30 6.01
C GLU A 207 14.66 22.25 6.65
N ARG A 208 15.97 22.45 6.47
CA ARG A 208 17.00 21.62 7.13
C ARG A 208 16.84 21.73 8.64
N VAL A 209 16.86 20.59 9.33
CA VAL A 209 16.94 20.57 10.79
C VAL A 209 18.38 20.89 11.22
N VAL A 210 18.53 21.95 12.01
CA VAL A 210 19.82 22.42 12.52
C VAL A 210 20.30 21.61 13.73
N ASP A 211 21.60 21.71 14.05
CA ASP A 211 22.24 20.95 15.12
C ASP A 211 21.52 21.01 16.47
N THR A 212 20.96 22.18 16.83
CA THR A 212 20.29 22.39 18.11
C THR A 212 19.01 21.58 18.25
N ASP A 213 18.27 21.37 17.16
CA ASP A 213 16.98 20.68 17.16
C ASP A 213 17.09 19.20 16.75
N LEU A 214 18.24 18.82 16.18
CA LEU A 214 18.48 17.49 15.63
C LEU A 214 18.25 16.35 16.64
N PRO A 215 18.71 16.40 17.91
CA PRO A 215 18.47 15.32 18.86
C PRO A 215 16.97 15.09 19.12
N MET A 216 16.20 16.16 19.26
CA MET A 216 14.75 16.09 19.46
C MET A 216 14.06 15.53 18.21
N HIS A 217 14.48 15.99 17.02
CA HIS A 217 13.92 15.51 15.76
C HIS A 217 14.17 14.01 15.56
N LEU A 218 15.40 13.52 15.77
CA LEU A 218 15.72 12.09 15.65
C LEU A 218 14.93 11.24 16.65
N ASN A 219 14.73 11.72 17.88
CA ASN A 219 13.90 11.03 18.87
C ASN A 219 12.43 10.95 18.42
N ARG A 220 11.87 12.05 17.89
CA ARG A 220 10.52 12.06 17.32
C ARG A 220 10.40 11.06 16.16
N SER A 221 11.34 11.08 15.21
CA SER A 221 11.39 10.16 14.07
C SER A 221 11.41 8.70 14.52
N ARG A 222 12.24 8.38 15.52
CA ARG A 222 12.29 7.04 16.13
C ARG A 222 10.96 6.64 16.75
N LEU A 223 10.34 7.50 17.55
CA LEU A 223 9.06 7.21 18.20
C LEU A 223 7.95 6.99 17.16
N THR A 224 7.90 7.83 16.12
CA THR A 224 6.94 7.66 15.02
C THR A 224 7.13 6.31 14.32
N ARG A 225 8.36 5.93 13.97
CA ARG A 225 8.62 4.61 13.36
C ARG A 225 8.21 3.46 14.28
N VAL A 226 8.63 3.48 15.54
CA VAL A 226 8.33 2.40 16.51
C VAL A 226 6.82 2.25 16.70
N SER A 227 6.08 3.36 16.80
CA SER A 227 4.63 3.34 16.89
C SER A 227 4.00 2.71 15.66
N ALA A 228 4.44 3.09 14.46
CA ALA A 228 3.93 2.51 13.22
C ALA A 228 4.20 1.00 13.13
N GLU A 229 5.42 0.54 13.45
CA GLU A 229 5.76 -0.88 13.44
C GLU A 229 4.96 -1.71 14.45
N ALA A 230 4.73 -1.16 15.65
CA ALA A 230 3.90 -1.80 16.66
C ALA A 230 2.44 -1.93 16.17
N ASN A 231 1.88 -0.86 15.60
CA ASN A 231 0.53 -0.86 15.05
C ASN A 231 0.41 -1.84 13.87
N SER A 232 1.39 -1.91 12.96
CA SER A 232 1.45 -2.92 11.89
C SER A 232 1.43 -4.35 12.44
N GLY A 233 2.16 -4.61 13.53
CA GLY A 233 2.15 -5.90 14.22
C GLY A 233 0.77 -6.27 14.76
N VAL A 234 0.11 -5.32 15.44
CA VAL A 234 -1.24 -5.49 15.99
C VAL A 234 -2.26 -5.70 14.87
N CYS A 235 -2.25 -4.87 13.82
CA CYS A 235 -3.13 -4.99 12.66
C CYS A 235 -3.05 -6.37 12.01
N ARG A 236 -1.84 -6.90 11.78
CA ARG A 236 -1.66 -8.24 11.22
C ARG A 236 -2.12 -9.36 12.17
N GLY A 237 -1.98 -9.17 13.48
CA GLY A 237 -2.51 -10.11 14.47
C GLY A 237 -4.03 -10.17 14.45
N LEU A 238 -4.67 -9.01 14.60
CA LEU A 238 -6.13 -8.88 14.60
C LEU A 238 -6.76 -9.38 13.29
N LEU A 239 -6.15 -9.07 12.15
CA LEU A 239 -6.64 -9.55 10.85
C LEU A 239 -6.63 -11.09 10.77
N ARG A 240 -5.57 -11.72 11.27
CA ARG A 240 -5.42 -13.19 11.25
C ARG A 240 -6.45 -13.87 12.14
N ASP A 241 -6.68 -13.31 13.33
CA ASP A 241 -7.69 -13.84 14.26
C ASP A 241 -9.10 -13.66 13.71
N ARG A 242 -9.34 -12.55 13.02
CA ARG A 242 -10.62 -12.26 12.37
C ARG A 242 -10.88 -13.11 11.14
N TYR A 243 -9.84 -13.43 10.36
CA TYR A 243 -9.94 -14.17 9.10
C TYR A 243 -8.95 -15.35 9.05
N PRO A 244 -9.23 -16.45 9.79
CA PRO A 244 -8.32 -17.59 9.89
C PRO A 244 -8.11 -18.31 8.54
N GLU A 245 -9.08 -18.23 7.63
CA GLU A 245 -9.07 -18.91 6.32
C GLU A 245 -8.10 -18.28 5.30
N THR A 246 -7.52 -17.11 5.56
CA THR A 246 -6.65 -16.39 4.59
C THR A 246 -5.16 -16.76 4.74
N ALA A 247 -4.80 -17.59 5.72
CA ALA A 247 -3.43 -18.06 5.92
C ALA A 247 -2.95 -19.07 4.87
N THR A 248 -3.81 -19.50 3.94
CA THR A 248 -3.59 -20.62 3.00
C THR A 248 -3.46 -20.21 1.53
N ILE A 249 -3.08 -18.96 1.22
CA ILE A 249 -2.54 -18.67 -0.12
C ILE A 249 -1.07 -19.14 -0.14
N SER A 250 -0.89 -20.46 -0.16
CA SER A 250 0.41 -21.08 -0.43
C SER A 250 0.81 -20.76 -1.87
N SER A 251 2.08 -20.36 -2.04
CA SER A 251 2.79 -20.42 -3.32
C SER A 251 2.60 -21.80 -3.97
N PRO A 252 2.55 -21.89 -5.31
CA PRO A 252 2.46 -23.18 -5.98
C PRO A 252 3.62 -24.08 -5.56
N ASP A 253 3.21 -25.25 -5.07
CA ASP A 253 3.98 -26.32 -4.46
C ASP A 253 5.20 -26.72 -5.32
N SER A 254 6.40 -26.54 -4.75
CA SER A 254 7.60 -27.19 -5.26
C SER A 254 7.53 -28.67 -4.92
N THR A 255 7.17 -29.47 -5.91
CA THR A 255 7.16 -30.93 -5.89
C THR A 255 8.45 -31.48 -5.27
N HIS A 256 8.37 -31.97 -4.04
CA HIS A 256 9.37 -32.88 -3.49
C HIS A 256 9.10 -34.27 -4.08
N THR A 257 9.89 -34.63 -5.09
CA THR A 257 10.04 -36.02 -5.50
C THR A 257 10.78 -36.78 -4.40
N GLU A 258 10.04 -37.67 -3.76
CA GLU A 258 10.51 -38.78 -2.97
C GLU A 258 11.43 -39.67 -3.82
N ALA A 259 12.68 -39.87 -3.39
CA ALA A 259 13.57 -40.87 -3.96
C ALA A 259 14.10 -41.75 -2.82
N ALA A 260 13.60 -42.99 -2.83
CA ALA A 260 14.10 -44.10 -2.04
C ALA A 260 15.55 -44.45 -2.44
N SER A 261 16.45 -44.53 -1.46
CA SER A 261 17.47 -45.58 -1.24
C SER A 261 18.38 -45.17 -0.08
#